data_AF-A0A7S3HUT3-F1
#
_entry.id   AF-A0A7S3HUT3-F1
#
_cell.length_a   1.000
_cell.length_b   1.000
_cell.length_c   1.000
_cell.angle_alpha   90.00
_cell.angle_beta   90.00
_cell.angle_gamma   90.00
#
_symmetry.space_group_name_H-M   'P 1'
#
loop_
_entity.id
_entity.type
_entity.pdbx_description
1 polymer ?
#
loop_
_entity_poly.entity_id
_entity_poly.type
_entity_poly.pdbx_seq_one_letter_code
_entity_poly.pdbx_strand_id
1 'polypeptide(L)'
;MAESAMAQAVGDVLLQRVKSQVPCTCTNTESTVLPGKLSDVWEKFRWWKLEEIAPGIVTSTEWTDGEAGRVDSTVKISYTNGASWYLRVTELSERNHTLGYELIMAEPATSVSSIVGEMTFQ
;
A
#
# COMPACT_ATOMS: atom_id res chain seq x y z
N MET A 1 5.24 -49.24 16.17
CA MET A 1 5.01 -48.16 15.20
C MET A 1 6.18 -47.19 15.36
N ALA A 2 7.19 -47.32 14.51
CA ALA A 2 8.36 -46.45 14.54
C ALA A 2 8.15 -45.39 13.44
N GLU A 3 7.77 -44.17 13.83
CA GLU A 3 7.87 -43.02 12.93
C GLU A 3 9.34 -42.90 12.49
N SER A 4 9.55 -42.90 11.18
CA SER A 4 10.87 -42.93 10.57
C SER A 4 11.66 -41.68 10.98
N ALA A 5 12.84 -41.86 11.58
CA ALA A 5 13.74 -40.77 11.98
C ALA A 5 14.06 -39.80 10.82
N MET A 6 13.93 -40.24 9.56
CA MET A 6 14.02 -39.38 8.37
C MET A 6 12.87 -38.37 8.27
N ALA A 7 11.63 -38.74 8.61
CA ALA A 7 10.49 -37.83 8.55
C ALA A 7 10.62 -36.70 9.58
N GLN A 8 11.16 -37.02 10.76
CA GLN A 8 11.43 -36.05 11.82
C GLN A 8 12.60 -35.13 11.46
N ALA A 9 13.69 -35.67 10.89
CA ALA A 9 14.81 -34.87 10.39
C ALA A 9 14.43 -33.95 9.21
N VAL A 10 13.57 -34.41 8.30
CA VAL A 10 13.04 -33.57 7.20
C VAL A 10 12.13 -32.47 7.74
N GLY A 11 11.30 -32.78 8.75
CA GLY A 11 10.48 -31.80 9.46
C GLY A 11 11.32 -30.71 10.12
N ASP A 12 12.39 -31.09 10.83
CA ASP A 12 13.29 -30.15 11.50
C ASP A 12 14.08 -29.27 10.52
N VAL A 13 14.53 -29.82 9.39
CA VAL A 13 15.23 -29.05 8.34
C VAL A 13 14.30 -28.06 7.64
N LEU A 14 13.05 -28.45 7.39
CA LEU A 14 12.03 -27.54 6.83
C LEU A 14 11.70 -26.42 7.83
N LEU A 15 11.50 -26.75 9.11
CA LEU A 15 11.23 -25.78 10.18
C LEU A 15 12.41 -24.83 10.43
N GLN A 16 13.66 -25.30 10.32
CA GLN A 16 14.84 -24.46 10.45
C GLN A 16 15.01 -23.48 9.28
N ARG A 17 14.64 -23.86 8.05
CA ARG A 17 14.70 -22.94 6.90
C ARG A 17 13.68 -21.81 7.01
N VAL A 18 12.50 -22.07 7.58
CA VAL A 18 11.49 -21.02 7.83
C VAL A 18 11.99 -20.00 8.87
N LYS A 19 12.86 -20.39 9.81
CA LYS A 19 13.47 -19.48 10.80
C LYS A 19 14.53 -18.53 10.24
N SER A 20 14.97 -18.70 8.98
CA SER A 20 16.11 -17.97 8.42
C SER A 20 15.75 -16.79 7.51
N GLN A 21 14.46 -16.45 7.35
CA GLN A 21 14.12 -15.18 6.72
C GLN A 21 14.29 -14.05 7.74
N VAL A 22 15.43 -13.36 7.63
CA VAL A 22 15.64 -12.11 8.36
C VAL A 22 14.57 -11.12 7.88
N PRO A 23 13.76 -10.53 8.78
CA PRO A 23 12.84 -9.49 8.40
C PRO A 23 13.64 -8.31 7.85
N CYS A 24 13.48 -8.04 6.57
CA CYS A 24 14.10 -6.92 5.88
C CYS A 24 13.02 -5.89 5.60
N THR A 25 13.34 -4.62 5.84
CA THR A 25 12.55 -3.49 5.38
C THR A 25 13.25 -2.84 4.20
N CYS A 26 12.47 -2.29 3.27
CA CYS A 26 12.97 -1.50 2.16
C CYS A 26 12.20 -0.18 2.15
N THR A 27 12.93 0.92 2.05
CA THR A 27 12.36 2.26 1.85
C THR A 27 12.83 2.79 0.51
N ASN A 28 11.89 3.20 -0.33
CA ASN A 28 12.15 3.87 -1.59
C ASN A 28 11.51 5.26 -1.54
N THR A 29 12.21 6.27 -2.05
CA THR A 29 11.73 7.64 -2.15
C THR A 29 11.88 8.07 -3.59
N GLU A 30 10.75 8.39 -4.21
CA GLU A 30 10.68 8.85 -5.60
C GLU A 30 10.11 10.26 -5.62
N SER A 31 10.61 11.08 -6.53
CA SER A 31 10.18 12.47 -6.70
C SER A 31 10.01 12.78 -8.17
N THR A 32 8.96 13.52 -8.51
CA THR A 32 8.72 14.00 -9.87
C THR A 32 8.09 15.39 -9.84
N VAL A 33 8.27 16.15 -10.91
CA VAL A 33 7.66 17.48 -11.07
C VAL A 33 6.34 17.33 -11.80
N LEU A 34 5.25 17.75 -11.16
CA LEU A 34 3.93 17.78 -11.78
C LEU A 34 3.66 19.18 -12.37
N PRO A 35 3.31 19.29 -13.66
CA PRO A 35 2.97 20.57 -14.25
C PRO A 35 1.57 21.01 -13.80
N GLY A 36 1.51 21.92 -12.82
CA GLY A 36 0.24 22.44 -12.30
C GLY A 36 0.45 23.38 -11.13
N LYS A 37 -0.63 24.05 -10.70
CA LYS A 37 -0.62 24.78 -9.43
C LYS A 37 -0.70 23.78 -8.29
N LEU A 38 0.04 24.05 -7.22
CA LEU A 38 0.06 23.21 -6.02
C LEU A 38 -1.34 22.96 -5.46
N SER A 39 -2.21 23.99 -5.44
CA SER A 39 -3.60 23.87 -4.99
C SER A 39 -4.39 22.83 -5.77
N ASP A 40 -4.26 22.85 -7.09
CA ASP A 40 -5.07 22.03 -8.01
C ASP A 40 -4.61 20.57 -7.95
N VAL A 41 -3.29 20.36 -7.79
CA VAL A 41 -2.70 19.04 -7.59
C VAL A 41 -3.08 18.49 -6.22
N TRP A 42 -2.90 19.29 -5.17
CA TRP A 42 -3.22 18.90 -3.80
C TRP A 42 -4.68 18.51 -3.65
N GLU A 43 -5.61 19.28 -4.22
CA GLU A 43 -7.03 18.98 -4.15
C GLU A 43 -7.35 17.59 -4.73
N LYS A 44 -6.72 17.21 -5.84
CA LYS A 44 -6.91 15.87 -6.41
C LYS A 44 -6.37 14.75 -5.53
N PHE A 45 -5.18 14.92 -4.96
CA PHE A 45 -4.56 13.91 -4.09
C PHE A 45 -5.27 13.79 -2.74
N ARG A 46 -5.66 14.91 -2.13
CA ARG A 46 -6.44 14.95 -0.87
C ARG A 46 -7.71 14.11 -0.97
N TRP A 47 -8.41 14.21 -2.09
CA TRP A 47 -9.66 13.48 -2.32
C TRP A 47 -9.46 12.11 -2.95
N TRP A 48 -8.21 11.65 -3.09
CA TRP A 48 -7.82 10.38 -3.69
C TRP A 48 -8.31 10.16 -5.13
N LYS A 49 -8.50 11.24 -5.90
CA LYS A 49 -8.98 11.19 -7.30
C LYS A 49 -7.88 10.77 -8.28
N LEU A 50 -7.28 9.62 -8.05
CA LEU A 50 -6.11 9.15 -8.78
C LEU A 50 -6.43 8.83 -10.25
N GLU A 51 -7.68 8.49 -10.56
CA GLU A 51 -8.17 8.32 -11.94
C GLU A 51 -8.11 9.62 -12.76
N GLU A 52 -8.20 10.79 -12.14
CA GLU A 52 -8.05 12.08 -12.82
C GLU A 52 -6.57 12.46 -13.06
N ILE A 53 -5.64 11.82 -12.33
CA ILE A 53 -4.20 12.11 -12.38
C ILE A 53 -3.50 11.11 -13.30
N ALA A 54 -3.83 9.83 -13.16
CA ALA A 54 -3.20 8.72 -13.87
C ALA A 54 -4.25 7.77 -14.48
N PRO A 55 -5.10 8.25 -15.42
CA PRO A 55 -6.18 7.45 -16.02
C PRO A 55 -5.70 6.20 -16.78
N GLY A 56 -4.43 6.14 -17.18
CA GLY A 56 -3.84 4.96 -17.80
C GLY A 56 -3.49 3.83 -16.82
N ILE A 57 -3.45 4.13 -15.51
CA ILE A 57 -3.01 3.21 -14.45
C ILE A 57 -4.16 2.89 -13.50
N VAL A 58 -4.94 3.90 -13.12
CA VAL A 58 -6.06 3.80 -12.18
C VAL A 58 -7.37 3.88 -12.94
N THR A 59 -8.25 2.91 -12.67
CA THR A 59 -9.60 2.83 -13.24
C THR A 59 -10.61 3.57 -12.36
N SER A 60 -10.58 3.36 -11.04
CA SER A 60 -11.47 4.04 -10.09
C SER A 60 -10.87 4.12 -8.70
N THR A 61 -11.35 5.09 -7.92
CA THR A 61 -11.12 5.20 -6.48
C THR A 61 -12.45 5.33 -5.75
N GLU A 62 -12.63 4.52 -4.70
CA GLU A 62 -13.91 4.38 -3.99
C GLU A 62 -13.68 4.31 -2.48
N TRP A 63 -14.39 5.14 -1.72
CA TRP A 63 -14.35 5.06 -0.26
C TRP A 63 -15.19 3.89 0.22
N THR A 64 -14.57 2.97 0.96
CA THR A 64 -15.18 1.72 1.43
C THR A 64 -15.52 1.76 2.91
N ASP A 65 -14.79 2.57 3.68
CA ASP A 65 -15.06 2.85 5.08
C ASP A 65 -14.67 4.30 5.38
N GLY A 66 -15.54 5.03 6.08
CA GLY A 66 -15.38 6.45 6.34
C GLY A 66 -15.70 7.36 5.14
N GLU A 67 -15.14 8.56 5.17
CA GLU A 67 -15.41 9.63 4.20
C GLU A 67 -14.11 10.24 3.70
N ALA A 68 -14.17 10.81 2.50
CA ALA A 68 -13.03 11.49 1.91
C ALA A 68 -12.49 12.61 2.83
N GLY A 69 -11.17 12.78 2.88
CA GLY A 69 -10.53 13.81 3.70
C GLY A 69 -10.54 13.56 5.20
N ARG A 70 -10.74 12.32 5.65
CA ARG A 70 -10.58 11.91 7.05
C ARG A 70 -9.49 10.87 7.22
N VAL A 71 -8.70 11.02 8.29
CA VAL A 71 -7.80 9.97 8.78
C VAL A 71 -8.63 8.76 9.23
N ASP A 72 -8.05 7.57 9.16
CA ASP A 72 -8.65 6.25 9.36
C ASP A 72 -9.71 5.83 8.33
N SER A 73 -10.02 6.65 7.33
CA SER A 73 -10.89 6.22 6.23
C SER A 73 -10.14 5.29 5.27
N THR A 74 -10.87 4.34 4.68
CA THR A 74 -10.32 3.33 3.76
C THR A 74 -10.80 3.59 2.34
N VAL A 75 -9.84 3.77 1.43
CA VAL A 75 -10.06 3.93 0.00
C VAL A 75 -9.65 2.67 -0.74
N LYS A 76 -10.51 2.20 -1.65
CA LYS A 76 -10.22 1.17 -2.61
C LYS A 76 -9.77 1.81 -3.92
N ILE A 77 -8.62 1.37 -4.44
CA ILE A 77 -8.08 1.76 -5.74
C ILE A 77 -8.18 0.56 -6.66
N SER A 78 -8.86 0.71 -7.79
CA SER A 78 -8.94 -0.29 -8.85
C SER A 78 -7.98 0.08 -9.98
N TYR A 79 -7.06 -0.81 -10.33
CA TYR A 79 -6.06 -0.59 -11.37
C TYR A 79 -6.47 -1.19 -12.71
N THR A 80 -5.94 -0.63 -13.80
CA THR A 80 -6.25 -1.07 -15.18
C THR A 80 -5.79 -2.49 -15.49
N ASN A 81 -4.85 -3.04 -14.72
CA ASN A 81 -4.39 -4.42 -14.83
C ASN A 81 -5.26 -5.43 -14.05
N GLY A 82 -6.37 -4.99 -13.46
CA GLY A 82 -7.28 -5.81 -12.66
C GLY A 82 -6.91 -5.93 -11.18
N ALA A 83 -5.79 -5.34 -10.74
CA ALA A 83 -5.45 -5.32 -9.33
C ALA A 83 -6.35 -4.35 -8.54
N SER A 84 -6.56 -4.62 -7.25
CA SER A 84 -7.31 -3.76 -6.33
C SER A 84 -6.57 -3.60 -5.01
N TRP A 85 -6.33 -2.37 -4.57
CA TRP A 85 -5.67 -2.08 -3.29
C TRP A 85 -6.62 -1.35 -2.36
N TYR A 86 -6.58 -1.68 -1.08
CA TYR A 86 -7.37 -1.03 -0.02
C TYR A 86 -6.38 -0.33 0.90
N LEU A 87 -6.40 1.00 0.86
CA LEU A 87 -5.50 1.85 1.63
C LEU A 87 -6.26 2.52 2.77
N ARG A 88 -5.70 2.47 3.97
CA ARG A 88 -6.17 3.28 5.10
C ARG A 88 -5.35 4.57 5.16
N VAL A 89 -6.04 5.70 5.24
CA VAL A 89 -5.40 7.02 5.40
C VAL A 89 -4.90 7.17 6.83
N THR A 90 -3.60 7.35 7.02
CA THR A 90 -2.98 7.47 8.35
C THR A 90 -2.63 8.92 8.69
N GLU A 91 -2.43 9.76 7.68
CA GLU A 91 -2.14 11.18 7.86
C GLU A 91 -2.78 12.01 6.74
N LEU A 92 -3.34 13.16 7.11
CA LEU A 92 -3.75 14.22 6.18
C LEU A 92 -3.36 15.58 6.76
N SER A 93 -2.40 16.25 6.14
CA SER A 93 -1.90 17.57 6.56
C SER A 93 -2.15 18.61 5.48
N GLU A 94 -3.18 19.44 5.67
CA GLU A 94 -3.46 20.59 4.79
C GLU A 94 -2.36 21.65 4.83
N ARG A 95 -1.64 21.75 5.95
CA ARG A 95 -0.58 22.75 6.12
C ARG A 95 0.67 22.38 5.33
N ASN A 96 1.04 21.10 5.36
CA ASN A 96 2.28 20.61 4.76
C ASN A 96 2.04 19.94 3.40
N HIS A 97 0.77 19.82 2.97
CA HIS A 97 0.35 19.03 1.81
C HIS A 97 0.95 17.62 1.84
N THR A 98 0.70 16.93 2.96
CA THR A 98 1.18 15.57 3.21
C THR A 98 0.00 14.61 3.33
N LEU A 99 0.09 13.47 2.66
CA LEU A 99 -0.86 12.38 2.71
C LEU A 99 -0.13 11.08 3.04
N GLY A 100 -0.40 10.54 4.23
CA GLY A 100 0.12 9.25 4.68
C GLY A 100 -0.93 8.16 4.52
N TYR A 101 -0.50 6.96 4.15
CA TYR A 101 -1.37 5.81 4.01
C TYR A 101 -0.66 4.50 4.36
N GLU A 102 -1.46 3.47 4.60
CA GLU A 102 -0.99 2.10 4.70
C GLU A 102 -1.88 1.16 3.87
N LEU A 103 -1.27 0.11 3.33
CA LEU A 103 -1.99 -0.94 2.61
C LEU A 103 -2.58 -1.94 3.60
N ILE A 104 -3.90 -2.05 3.61
CA ILE A 104 -4.65 -3.01 4.42
C ILE A 104 -4.80 -4.35 3.68
N MET A 105 -5.12 -4.27 2.39
CA MET A 105 -5.39 -5.45 1.56
C MET A 105 -5.06 -5.15 0.10
N ALA A 106 -4.56 -6.15 -0.61
CA ALA A 106 -4.36 -6.11 -2.05
C ALA A 106 -4.85 -7.40 -2.71
N GLU A 107 -5.42 -7.25 -3.89
CA GLU A 107 -5.76 -8.34 -4.80
C GLU A 107 -5.03 -8.08 -6.11
N PRO A 108 -4.09 -8.94 -6.55
CA PRO A 108 -3.57 -10.12 -5.85
C PRO A 108 -2.80 -9.76 -4.56
N ALA A 109 -2.71 -10.72 -3.64
CA ALA A 109 -2.02 -10.54 -2.37
C ALA A 109 -0.53 -10.21 -2.55
N THR A 110 -0.02 -9.29 -1.73
CA THR A 110 1.39 -8.93 -1.70
C THR A 110 2.23 -9.98 -0.97
N SER A 111 3.51 -10.09 -1.30
CA SER A 111 4.46 -10.97 -0.61
C SER A 111 5.06 -10.38 0.66
N VAL A 112 4.75 -9.12 0.97
CA VAL A 112 5.25 -8.38 2.13
C VAL A 112 4.19 -8.29 3.22
N SER A 113 4.63 -8.16 4.48
CA SER A 113 3.74 -8.12 5.65
C SER A 113 3.09 -6.77 5.91
N SER A 114 3.70 -5.67 5.46
CA SER A 114 3.19 -4.31 5.63
C SER A 114 3.75 -3.41 4.54
N ILE A 115 2.90 -2.51 4.03
CA ILE A 115 3.30 -1.42 3.14
C ILE A 115 2.72 -0.14 3.72
N VAL A 116 3.61 0.82 3.98
CA VAL A 116 3.26 2.18 4.38
C VAL A 116 3.86 3.14 3.37
N GLY A 117 3.16 4.22 3.08
CA GLY A 117 3.58 5.21 2.11
C GLY A 117 3.19 6.62 2.54
N GLU A 118 3.95 7.57 2.04
CA GLU A 118 3.72 9.00 2.25
C GLU A 118 3.90 9.72 0.91
N MET A 119 3.00 10.65 0.64
CA MET A 119 3.10 11.59 -0.47
C MET A 119 3.18 12.99 0.09
N THR A 120 4.21 13.74 -0.28
CA THR A 120 4.41 15.14 0.14
C THR A 120 4.53 16.02 -1.10
N PHE A 121 3.83 17.16 -1.08
CA PHE A 121 3.81 18.14 -2.19
C PHE A 121 4.41 19.47 -1.72
N GLN A 122 5.33 20.03 -2.52
CA GLN A 122 6.08 21.26 -2.21
C GLN A 122 5.95 22.28 -3.35
#